data_AF-A0A5B7E4X5-F1
#
_entry.id   AF-A0A5B7E4X5-F1
#
_cell.length_a   1.000
_cell.length_b   1.000
_cell.length_c   1.000
_cell.angle_alpha   90.00
_cell.angle_beta   90.00
_cell.angle_gamma   90.00
#
_symmetry.space_group_name_H-M   'P 1'
#
loop_
_entity.id
_entity.type
_entity.pdbx_description
1 polymer ?
#
loop_
_entity_poly.entity_id
_entity_poly.type
_entity_poly.pdbx_seq_one_letter_code
_entity_poly.pdbx_strand_id
1 'polypeptide(L)'
;MDKRTCKEDQDEAVFGTGIEFRESALLIGPKNTTVAKKGQVFNVNLGFSDLINPDASGSSKKYALFIGDTVVVNEEQAATILTATSKKKLRNVGVFLKSEQSTEEKRRQHQKELAVSTNEAAKERLALLKGKKENQKVRKSTVSYKSVNVMPREPEISDLKIYVDRKYETVILPIYGLPVPFHISMIKNISQSVEGDYTYLRINFFHPGSNIGKSDGAFPNPDAVFLKEITYRSTNTKEPGELSAPSSNLNTAFRLIKEVQKKFKTREAEEKEKEDLVKQDTLVISNNKSNPKLKDLYIRPNIVQKRINGTLEAHTNGFR
;
A
#
# COMPACT_ATOMS: atom_id res chain seq x y z
N MET A 1 26.78 -6.00 40.25
CA MET A 1 25.67 -5.43 41.05
C MET A 1 25.87 -3.93 41.05
N ASP A 2 25.17 -3.26 40.15
CA ASP A 2 25.35 -1.86 39.79
C ASP A 2 24.69 -0.98 40.88
N LYS A 3 25.53 -0.28 41.66
CA LYS A 3 25.09 0.73 42.64
C LYS A 3 24.73 2.00 41.88
N ARG A 4 23.52 2.06 41.33
CA ARG A 4 22.94 3.32 40.86
C ARG A 4 22.26 4.04 42.03
N THR A 5 22.84 5.19 42.32
CA THR A 5 22.46 6.25 43.25
C THR A 5 21.02 6.72 43.05
N CYS A 6 20.08 6.18 43.83
CA CYS A 6 18.77 6.81 44.09
C CYS A 6 18.95 7.89 45.15
N LYS A 7 19.62 9.00 44.83
CA LYS A 7 19.88 10.08 45.80
C LYS A 7 19.38 11.47 45.38
N GLU A 8 18.62 11.58 44.29
CA GLU A 8 18.20 12.90 43.75
C GLU A 8 16.68 13.11 43.60
N ASP A 9 15.81 12.12 43.83
CA ASP A 9 14.35 12.25 43.56
C ASP A 9 13.45 12.11 44.81
N GLN A 10 14.01 12.28 46.02
CA GLN A 10 13.26 12.20 47.28
C GLN A 10 12.93 13.60 47.81
N ASP A 11 11.66 13.98 47.72
CA ASP A 11 11.14 15.17 48.40
C ASP A 11 10.80 14.78 49.86
N GLU A 12 11.80 14.85 50.74
CA GLU A 12 11.61 14.67 52.18
C GLU A 12 11.31 16.03 52.83
N ALA A 13 10.07 16.21 53.29
CA ALA A 13 9.64 17.44 53.94
C ALA A 13 8.94 17.12 55.26
N VAL A 14 9.73 17.02 56.32
CA VAL A 14 9.25 16.78 57.68
C VAL A 14 9.48 18.03 58.53
N PHE A 15 8.44 18.58 59.14
CA PHE A 15 8.54 19.82 59.93
C PHE A 15 7.56 19.86 61.11
N GLY A 16 7.91 20.62 62.14
CA GLY A 16 7.00 20.94 63.24
C GLY A 16 5.77 21.70 62.74
N THR A 17 4.60 21.39 63.28
CA THR A 17 3.32 21.98 62.89
C THR A 17 2.46 22.25 64.12
N GLY A 18 1.66 23.31 64.08
CA GLY A 18 0.84 23.77 65.20
C GLY A 18 -0.15 24.84 64.76
N ILE A 19 -0.17 25.99 65.43
CA ILE A 19 -0.91 27.17 64.95
C ILE A 19 -0.32 27.62 63.61
N GLU A 20 1.01 27.58 63.49
CA GLU A 20 1.70 27.72 62.22
C GLU A 20 1.69 26.38 61.48
N PHE A 21 1.35 26.42 60.19
CA PHE A 21 1.36 25.23 59.36
C PHE A 21 2.76 24.61 59.29
N ARG A 22 3.82 25.44 59.20
CA ARG A 22 5.21 25.00 59.08
C ARG A 22 6.13 25.82 59.97
N GLU A 23 6.60 25.20 61.05
CA GLU A 23 7.60 25.77 61.95
C GLU A 23 9.01 25.51 61.40
N SER A 24 9.64 26.55 60.85
CA SER A 24 10.96 26.42 60.19
C SER A 24 12.08 25.97 61.13
N ALA A 25 11.98 26.28 62.42
CA ALA A 25 12.96 25.87 63.44
C ALA A 25 12.95 24.35 63.71
N LEU A 26 11.81 23.69 63.45
CA LEU A 26 11.60 22.25 63.67
C LEU A 26 11.59 21.47 62.35
N LEU A 27 12.29 21.94 61.32
CA LEU A 27 12.47 21.22 60.07
C LEU A 27 13.42 20.02 60.28
N ILE A 28 12.93 18.81 60.13
CA ILE A 28 13.76 17.60 60.18
C ILE A 28 14.47 17.46 58.83
N GLY A 29 15.79 17.59 58.88
CA GLY A 29 16.67 17.43 57.73
C GLY A 29 18.11 17.24 58.18
N PRO A 30 19.04 16.93 57.26
CA PRO A 30 20.40 16.50 57.61
C PRO A 30 21.22 17.49 58.45
N LYS A 31 20.81 18.77 58.46
CA LYS A 31 21.51 19.88 59.12
C LYS A 31 20.87 20.29 60.45
N ASN A 32 19.71 19.75 60.82
CA ASN A 32 19.04 20.11 62.07
C ASN A 32 19.47 19.17 63.20
N THR A 33 20.03 19.73 64.27
CA THR A 33 20.49 19.00 65.47
C THR A 33 19.52 19.13 66.64
N THR A 34 18.36 19.75 66.44
CA THR A 34 17.36 19.97 67.50
C THR A 34 16.72 18.65 67.90
N VAL A 35 16.67 18.39 69.20
CA VAL A 35 16.04 17.18 69.75
C VAL A 35 14.53 17.39 69.90
N ALA A 36 13.75 16.45 69.38
CA ALA A 36 12.29 16.47 69.51
C ALA A 36 11.87 16.30 70.98
N LYS A 37 10.89 17.10 71.42
CA LYS A 37 10.38 17.14 72.80
C LYS A 37 8.96 16.61 72.88
N LYS A 38 8.61 16.04 74.03
CA LYS A 38 7.24 15.60 74.36
C LYS A 38 6.23 16.70 74.05
N GLY A 39 5.14 16.34 73.37
CA GLY A 39 4.05 17.25 73.01
C GLY A 39 4.27 18.02 71.71
N GLN A 40 5.47 17.97 71.10
CA GLN A 40 5.66 18.52 69.76
C GLN A 40 4.90 17.70 68.72
N VAL A 41 4.37 18.39 67.71
CA VAL A 41 3.63 17.79 66.61
C VAL A 41 4.41 18.00 65.32
N PHE A 42 4.59 16.94 64.56
CA PHE A 42 5.31 16.97 63.28
C PHE A 42 4.38 16.55 62.16
N ASN A 43 4.45 17.26 61.04
CA ASN A 43 3.93 16.81 59.77
C ASN A 43 5.05 16.07 59.03
N VAL A 44 4.93 14.75 58.93
CA VAL A 44 5.92 13.85 58.35
C VAL A 44 5.47 13.51 56.94
N ASN A 45 6.14 14.07 55.95
CA ASN A 45 5.86 13.76 54.55
C ASN A 45 7.06 13.14 53.83
N LEU A 46 6.75 12.14 53.02
CA LEU A 46 7.70 11.46 52.15
C LEU A 46 7.08 11.33 50.76
N GLY A 47 7.81 11.73 49.73
CA GLY A 47 7.38 11.59 48.35
C GLY A 47 8.48 11.17 47.39
N PHE A 48 8.04 10.63 46.26
CA PHE A 48 8.84 10.37 45.08
C PHE A 48 8.18 11.08 43.89
N SER A 49 8.97 11.84 43.14
CA SER A 49 8.56 12.48 41.90
C SER A 49 9.20 11.78 40.69
N ASP A 50 8.77 12.15 39.48
CA ASP A 50 9.32 11.65 38.21
C ASP A 50 9.36 10.12 38.00
N LEU A 51 8.47 9.38 38.66
CA LEU A 51 8.34 7.94 38.45
C LEU A 51 7.77 7.64 37.05
N ILE A 52 8.39 6.71 36.33
CA ILE A 52 8.01 6.37 34.95
C ILE A 52 7.22 5.05 34.93
N ASN A 53 6.01 5.09 34.37
CA ASN A 53 5.25 3.89 34.03
C ASN A 53 5.55 3.48 32.56
N PRO A 54 6.26 2.36 32.32
CA PRO A 54 6.66 1.95 30.98
C PRO A 54 5.46 1.56 30.09
N ASP A 55 4.35 1.14 30.69
CA ASP A 55 3.16 0.66 29.99
C ASP A 55 2.15 1.77 29.69
N ALA A 56 2.40 3.00 30.16
CA ALA A 56 1.54 4.16 29.94
C ALA A 56 2.04 5.07 28.82
N SER A 57 1.11 5.58 28.02
CA SER A 57 1.37 6.57 26.96
C SER A 57 0.78 7.93 27.30
N GLY A 58 1.42 9.02 26.87
CA GLY A 58 0.92 10.38 27.06
C GLY A 58 1.16 10.94 28.46
N SER A 59 0.21 11.73 28.98
CA SER A 59 0.33 12.47 30.24
C SER A 59 0.41 11.57 31.49
N SER A 60 0.06 10.29 31.40
CA SER A 60 0.13 9.32 32.51
C SER A 60 1.46 8.54 32.57
N LYS A 61 2.42 8.86 31.69
CA LYS A 61 3.72 8.19 31.64
C LYS A 61 4.61 8.53 32.83
N LYS A 62 4.48 9.74 33.36
CA LYS A 62 5.17 10.21 34.56
C LYS A 62 4.15 10.35 35.70
N TYR A 63 4.50 9.92 36.89
CA TYR A 63 3.68 10.05 38.09
C TYR A 63 4.53 10.35 39.32
N ALA A 64 3.87 10.78 40.39
CA ALA A 64 4.49 11.00 41.70
C ALA A 64 3.66 10.28 42.77
N LEU A 65 4.31 9.90 43.86
CA LEU A 65 3.67 9.30 45.03
C LEU A 65 4.03 10.12 46.26
N PHE A 66 3.06 10.42 47.10
CA PHE A 66 3.26 11.18 48.33
C PHE A 66 2.47 10.55 49.47
N ILE A 67 3.12 10.41 50.62
CA ILE A 67 2.51 9.92 51.86
C ILE A 67 2.86 10.89 52.99
N GLY A 68 1.83 11.34 53.71
CA GLY A 68 1.97 12.27 54.82
C GLY A 68 1.19 11.81 56.05
N ASP A 69 1.77 11.97 57.24
CA ASP A 69 1.11 11.79 58.54
C ASP A 69 1.41 12.94 59.49
N THR A 70 0.48 13.23 60.39
CA THR A 70 0.74 14.11 61.53
C THR A 70 0.97 13.25 62.77
N VAL A 71 2.11 13.44 63.43
CA VAL A 71 2.52 12.65 64.60
C VAL A 71 2.80 13.54 65.81
N VAL A 72 2.46 13.06 67.01
CA VAL A 72 2.79 13.71 68.28
C VAL A 72 3.89 12.94 68.97
N VAL A 73 4.91 13.65 69.44
CA VAL A 73 6.04 13.09 70.17
C VAL A 73 5.63 12.78 71.61
N ASN A 74 5.82 11.52 72.01
CA ASN A 74 5.62 11.05 73.37
C ASN A 74 6.98 10.99 74.11
N GLU A 75 6.94 10.85 75.44
CA GLU A 75 8.15 10.92 76.28
C GLU A 75 8.96 9.61 76.29
N GLU A 76 8.28 8.47 76.45
CA GLU A 76 8.91 7.14 76.57
C GLU A 76 8.29 6.09 75.63
N GLN A 77 7.34 6.52 74.80
CA GLN A 77 6.62 5.65 73.86
C GLN A 77 6.82 6.13 72.42
N ALA A 78 6.55 5.25 71.45
CA ALA A 78 6.55 5.62 70.05
C ALA A 78 5.58 6.79 69.79
N ALA A 79 5.89 7.65 68.82
CA ALA A 79 5.06 8.79 68.47
C ALA A 79 3.63 8.36 68.08
N THR A 80 2.63 9.11 68.53
CA THR A 80 1.22 8.84 68.23
C THR A 80 0.86 9.42 66.86
N ILE A 81 0.34 8.60 65.96
CA ILE A 81 -0.12 9.05 64.64
C ILE A 81 -1.55 9.60 64.77
N LEU A 82 -1.73 10.90 64.62
CA LEU A 82 -3.04 11.57 64.72
C LEU A 82 -3.93 11.27 63.50
N THR A 83 -3.31 11.04 62.35
CA THR A 83 -3.99 10.76 61.07
C THR A 83 -4.21 9.25 60.82
N ALA A 84 -4.13 8.41 61.86
CA ALA A 84 -4.22 6.95 61.74
C ALA A 84 -5.57 6.44 61.21
N THR A 85 -6.64 7.22 61.35
CA THR A 85 -7.98 6.89 60.81
C THR A 85 -7.98 6.79 59.28
N SER A 86 -7.04 7.49 58.61
CA SER A 86 -6.87 7.44 57.16
C SER A 86 -6.22 6.12 56.75
N LYS A 87 -6.97 5.30 56.01
CA LYS A 87 -6.50 4.00 55.52
C LYS A 87 -5.52 4.18 54.35
N LYS A 88 -4.26 3.79 54.54
CA LYS A 88 -3.18 3.95 53.53
C LYS A 88 -2.79 2.71 52.75
N LYS A 89 -3.36 1.54 53.09
CA LYS A 89 -3.10 0.29 52.35
C LYS A 89 -3.62 0.44 50.92
N LEU A 90 -2.87 -0.06 49.93
CA LEU A 90 -3.19 0.03 48.51
C LEU A 90 -4.64 -0.40 48.19
N ARG A 91 -5.15 -1.44 48.84
CA ARG A 91 -6.54 -1.91 48.67
C ARG A 91 -7.64 -0.91 49.05
N ASN A 92 -7.30 0.10 49.86
CA ASN A 92 -8.25 1.11 50.37
C ASN A 92 -8.14 2.43 49.60
N VAL A 93 -7.01 2.68 48.93
CA VAL A 93 -6.72 3.90 48.16
C VAL A 93 -6.80 3.65 46.65
N GLY A 94 -6.56 2.40 46.22
CA GLY A 94 -6.63 1.98 44.83
C GLY A 94 -8.05 1.72 44.39
N VAL A 95 -8.51 2.48 43.40
CA VAL A 95 -9.77 2.22 42.70
C VAL A 95 -9.48 1.22 41.58
N PHE A 96 -9.80 -0.05 41.84
CA PHE A 96 -9.75 -1.08 40.82
C PHE A 96 -11.09 -1.10 40.09
N LEU A 97 -11.12 -0.54 38.88
CA LEU A 97 -12.24 -0.75 37.98
C LEU A 97 -12.31 -2.25 37.69
N LYS A 98 -13.38 -2.92 38.15
CA LYS A 98 -13.67 -4.29 37.72
C LYS A 98 -13.93 -4.23 36.22
N SER A 99 -12.88 -4.52 35.45
CA SER A 99 -13.05 -4.88 34.06
C SER A 99 -13.77 -6.23 34.04
N GLU A 100 -15.07 -6.24 33.78
CA GLU A 100 -15.52 -7.19 32.78
C GLU A 100 -14.55 -7.02 31.62
N GLN A 101 -13.81 -8.08 31.25
CA GLN A 101 -12.91 -8.00 30.11
C GLN A 101 -13.72 -7.41 28.95
N SER A 102 -13.44 -6.15 28.61
CA SER A 102 -14.14 -5.45 27.55
C SER A 102 -14.13 -6.36 26.34
N THR A 103 -15.28 -6.52 25.69
CA THR A 103 -15.43 -7.21 24.42
C THR A 103 -14.34 -6.80 23.42
N GLU A 104 -13.81 -5.59 23.54
CA GLU A 104 -12.71 -5.02 22.77
C GLU A 104 -11.34 -5.66 23.07
N GLU A 105 -11.02 -5.98 24.32
CA GLU A 105 -9.76 -6.63 24.71
C GLU A 105 -9.72 -8.07 24.18
N LYS A 106 -10.85 -8.80 24.30
CA LYS A 106 -11.03 -10.13 23.69
C LYS A 106 -10.98 -10.05 22.16
N ARG A 107 -11.58 -9.01 21.55
CA ARG A 107 -11.48 -8.77 20.10
C ARG A 107 -10.05 -8.51 19.66
N ARG A 108 -9.27 -7.76 20.44
CA ARG A 108 -7.88 -7.41 20.14
C ARG A 108 -6.96 -8.63 20.25
N GLN A 109 -7.15 -9.47 21.26
CA GLN A 109 -6.42 -10.74 21.41
C GLN A 109 -6.78 -11.70 20.27
N HIS A 110 -8.07 -11.85 19.97
CA HIS A 110 -8.52 -12.69 18.87
C HIS A 110 -8.04 -12.20 17.49
N GLN A 111 -8.02 -10.88 17.26
CA GLN A 111 -7.45 -10.30 16.04
C GLN A 111 -5.93 -10.51 15.95
N LYS A 112 -5.20 -10.46 17.07
CA LYS A 112 -3.76 -10.79 17.09
C LYS A 112 -3.52 -12.26 16.78
N GLU A 113 -4.26 -13.17 17.38
CA GLU A 113 -4.17 -14.61 17.08
C GLU A 113 -4.53 -14.90 15.62
N LEU A 114 -5.59 -14.28 15.11
CA LEU A 114 -6.00 -14.43 13.72
C LEU A 114 -4.93 -13.87 12.76
N ALA A 115 -4.27 -12.76 13.10
CA ALA A 115 -3.17 -12.20 12.32
C ALA A 115 -1.94 -13.12 12.32
N VAL A 116 -1.64 -13.80 13.42
CA VAL A 116 -0.55 -14.79 13.49
C VAL A 116 -0.90 -16.02 12.65
N SER A 117 -2.09 -16.57 12.82
CA SER A 117 -2.56 -17.74 12.06
C SER A 117 -2.64 -17.47 10.55
N THR A 118 -3.13 -16.29 10.14
CA THR A 118 -3.16 -15.90 8.72
C THR A 118 -1.75 -15.68 8.15
N ASN A 119 -0.82 -15.13 8.93
CA ASN A 119 0.58 -15.02 8.50
C ASN A 119 1.27 -16.38 8.38
N GLU A 120 1.00 -17.32 9.28
CA GLU A 120 1.51 -18.69 9.20
C GLU A 120 0.93 -19.42 7.99
N ALA A 121 -0.39 -19.38 7.79
CA ALA A 121 -1.03 -19.94 6.60
C ALA A 121 -0.55 -19.29 5.30
N ALA A 122 -0.31 -17.97 5.30
CA ALA A 122 0.28 -17.27 4.16
C ALA A 122 1.73 -17.73 3.91
N LYS A 123 2.52 -17.93 4.96
CA LYS A 123 3.91 -18.41 4.88
C LYS A 123 3.98 -19.85 4.39
N GLU A 124 3.07 -20.72 4.82
CA GLU A 124 2.91 -22.08 4.30
C GLU A 124 2.49 -22.08 2.84
N ARG A 125 1.52 -21.25 2.45
CA ARG A 125 1.11 -21.06 1.05
C ARG A 125 2.26 -20.54 0.18
N LEU A 126 3.06 -19.59 0.68
CA LEU A 126 4.28 -19.08 0.03
C LEU A 126 5.37 -20.15 -0.06
N ALA A 127 5.52 -21.02 0.93
CA ALA A 127 6.47 -22.13 0.90
C ALA A 127 6.05 -23.23 -0.11
N LEU A 128 4.75 -23.53 -0.20
CA LEU A 128 4.17 -24.41 -1.23
C LEU A 128 4.31 -23.79 -2.64
N LEU A 129 4.22 -22.46 -2.74
CA LEU A 129 4.49 -21.73 -3.99
C LEU A 129 5.98 -21.72 -4.32
N LYS A 130 6.92 -21.74 -3.36
CA LYS A 130 8.37 -21.78 -3.66
C LYS A 130 8.83 -23.05 -4.40
N GLY A 131 8.04 -24.13 -4.39
CA GLY A 131 8.28 -25.32 -5.22
C GLY A 131 7.76 -25.19 -6.66
N LYS A 132 6.82 -24.27 -6.91
CA LYS A 132 6.49 -23.80 -8.26
C LYS A 132 7.33 -22.56 -8.47
N LYS A 133 8.47 -22.67 -9.17
CA LYS A 133 8.97 -21.51 -9.92
C LYS A 133 7.74 -20.92 -10.60
N GLU A 134 7.27 -19.76 -10.15
CA GLU A 134 6.45 -18.94 -11.00
C GLU A 134 7.30 -18.82 -12.24
N ASN A 135 6.89 -19.54 -13.29
CA ASN A 135 7.09 -19.04 -14.61
C ASN A 135 6.50 -17.64 -14.50
N GLN A 136 7.34 -16.63 -14.21
CA GLN A 136 7.15 -15.31 -14.79
C GLN A 136 6.82 -15.66 -16.23
N LYS A 137 5.52 -15.62 -16.56
CA LYS A 137 5.03 -15.94 -17.88
C LYS A 137 5.78 -14.94 -18.73
N VAL A 138 6.87 -15.38 -19.35
CA VAL A 138 7.63 -14.60 -20.29
C VAL A 138 6.56 -14.13 -21.25
N ARG A 139 6.28 -12.82 -21.21
CA ARG A 139 5.24 -12.17 -21.99
C ARG A 139 5.39 -12.74 -23.38
N LYS A 140 4.37 -13.47 -23.89
CA LYS A 140 4.49 -14.24 -25.14
C LYS A 140 5.16 -13.33 -26.17
N SER A 141 6.37 -13.69 -26.60
CA SER A 141 7.15 -12.84 -27.50
C SER A 141 6.31 -12.62 -28.75
N THR A 142 5.82 -11.40 -28.94
CA THR A 142 5.03 -11.08 -30.11
C THR A 142 6.00 -10.89 -31.27
N VAL A 143 6.11 -11.91 -32.10
CA VAL A 143 7.07 -12.00 -33.22
C VAL A 143 6.31 -11.70 -34.51
N SER A 144 6.86 -10.84 -35.36
CA SER A 144 6.30 -10.55 -36.69
C SER A 144 6.24 -11.79 -37.58
N TYR A 145 7.41 -12.33 -37.95
CA TYR A 145 7.50 -13.52 -38.80
C TYR A 145 8.53 -14.48 -38.21
N LYS A 146 8.18 -15.77 -38.16
CA LYS A 146 9.09 -16.84 -37.70
C LYS A 146 10.04 -17.32 -38.79
N SER A 147 9.66 -17.15 -40.05
CA SER A 147 10.42 -17.61 -41.21
C SER A 147 10.11 -16.71 -42.41
N VAL A 148 11.08 -16.57 -43.31
CA VAL A 148 10.96 -15.73 -44.53
C VAL A 148 9.80 -16.18 -45.42
N ASN A 149 9.46 -17.47 -45.43
CA ASN A 149 8.34 -18.02 -46.21
C ASN A 149 6.97 -17.47 -45.80
N VAL A 150 6.85 -16.96 -44.57
CA VAL A 150 5.61 -16.41 -44.03
C VAL A 150 5.46 -14.91 -44.36
N MET A 151 6.56 -14.27 -44.76
CA MET A 151 6.55 -12.86 -45.16
C MET A 151 5.75 -12.69 -46.46
N PRO A 152 4.81 -11.74 -46.53
CA PRO A 152 4.05 -11.47 -47.75
C PRO A 152 4.99 -11.10 -48.92
N ARG A 153 4.65 -11.61 -50.11
CA ARG A 153 5.37 -11.31 -51.37
C ARG A 153 4.52 -10.42 -52.28
N GLU A 154 3.98 -9.37 -51.69
CA GLU A 154 3.16 -8.39 -52.39
C GLU A 154 4.04 -7.43 -53.20
N PRO A 155 3.60 -6.96 -54.38
CA PRO A 155 4.36 -6.04 -55.22
C PRO A 155 4.66 -4.71 -54.50
N GLU A 156 3.80 -4.29 -53.58
CA GLU A 156 4.02 -3.09 -52.76
C GLU A 156 5.31 -3.21 -51.93
N ILE A 157 5.67 -4.42 -51.49
CA ILE A 157 6.89 -4.66 -50.69
C ILE A 157 8.13 -4.64 -51.60
N SER A 158 8.05 -5.24 -52.80
CA SER A 158 9.14 -5.18 -53.78
C SER A 158 9.37 -3.76 -54.32
N ASP A 159 8.31 -2.97 -54.42
CA ASP A 159 8.35 -1.55 -54.79
C ASP A 159 8.83 -0.65 -53.65
N LEU A 160 9.24 -1.23 -52.51
CA LEU A 160 9.68 -0.50 -51.32
C LEU A 160 8.64 0.50 -50.79
N LYS A 161 7.35 0.16 -50.90
CA LYS A 161 6.26 0.91 -50.28
C LYS A 161 6.05 0.40 -48.85
N ILE A 162 5.52 1.27 -47.99
CA ILE A 162 5.15 0.85 -46.63
C ILE A 162 3.95 -0.08 -46.74
N TYR A 163 4.09 -1.29 -46.19
CA TYR A 163 3.06 -2.31 -46.20
C TYR A 163 2.63 -2.66 -44.78
N VAL A 164 1.34 -2.90 -44.58
CA VAL A 164 0.78 -3.27 -43.28
C VAL A 164 0.10 -4.64 -43.39
N ASP A 165 0.75 -5.64 -42.82
CA ASP A 165 0.21 -6.99 -42.70
C ASP A 165 -0.76 -7.05 -41.52
N ARG A 166 -2.06 -7.07 -41.84
CA ARG A 166 -3.14 -7.15 -40.85
C ARG A 166 -3.22 -8.53 -40.17
N LYS A 167 -2.71 -9.59 -40.81
CA LYS A 167 -2.80 -10.97 -40.31
C LYS A 167 -1.76 -11.22 -39.22
N TYR A 168 -0.54 -10.73 -39.43
CA TYR A 168 0.57 -10.84 -38.47
C TYR A 168 0.81 -9.54 -37.69
N GLU A 169 -0.09 -8.57 -37.81
CA GLU A 169 -0.05 -7.29 -37.08
C GLU A 169 1.32 -6.61 -37.17
N THR A 170 1.88 -6.64 -38.38
CA THR A 170 3.26 -6.23 -38.66
C THR A 170 3.28 -5.15 -39.72
N VAL A 171 4.12 -4.15 -39.50
CA VAL A 171 4.39 -3.07 -40.45
C VAL A 171 5.73 -3.34 -41.10
N ILE A 172 5.76 -3.44 -42.42
CA ILE A 172 7.00 -3.63 -43.19
C ILE A 172 7.44 -2.26 -43.66
N LEU A 173 8.62 -1.85 -43.18
CA LEU A 173 9.20 -0.54 -43.44
C LEU A 173 10.45 -0.68 -44.34
N PRO A 174 10.56 0.09 -45.43
CA PRO A 174 11.73 0.08 -46.28
C PRO A 174 12.88 0.85 -45.62
N ILE A 175 13.92 0.16 -45.18
CA ILE A 175 15.13 0.75 -44.59
C ILE A 175 16.29 0.54 -45.55
N TYR A 176 16.76 1.62 -46.19
CA TYR A 176 17.87 1.60 -47.16
C TYR A 176 17.76 0.50 -48.24
N GLY A 177 16.56 0.32 -48.81
CA GLY A 177 16.30 -0.67 -49.85
C GLY A 177 15.97 -2.08 -49.34
N LEU A 178 15.90 -2.27 -48.01
CA LEU A 178 15.52 -3.55 -47.40
C LEU A 178 14.13 -3.45 -46.76
N PRO A 179 13.20 -4.39 -47.06
CA PRO A 179 11.90 -4.44 -46.39
C PRO A 179 12.06 -5.07 -45.00
N VAL A 180 12.00 -4.24 -43.95
CA VAL A 180 12.22 -4.66 -42.56
C VAL A 180 10.88 -4.74 -41.81
N PRO A 181 10.51 -5.90 -41.25
CA PRO A 181 9.26 -6.07 -40.51
C PRO A 181 9.36 -5.61 -39.06
N PHE A 182 8.37 -4.84 -38.61
CA PHE A 182 8.20 -4.40 -37.21
C PHE A 182 6.82 -4.78 -36.70
N HIS A 183 6.76 -5.50 -35.59
CA HIS A 183 5.49 -5.86 -34.97
C HIS A 183 4.81 -4.60 -34.37
N ILE A 184 3.47 -4.52 -34.41
CA ILE A 184 2.73 -3.35 -33.92
C ILE A 184 2.98 -3.06 -32.43
N SER A 185 3.32 -4.08 -31.65
CA SER A 185 3.67 -3.95 -30.23
C SER A 185 4.95 -3.15 -29.98
N MET A 186 5.83 -3.03 -30.98
CA MET A 186 7.05 -2.21 -30.90
C MET A 186 6.78 -0.74 -31.22
N ILE A 187 5.64 -0.42 -31.84
CA ILE A 187 5.29 0.93 -32.28
C ILE A 187 4.50 1.64 -31.17
N LYS A 188 5.07 2.71 -30.62
CA LYS A 188 4.48 3.55 -29.58
C LYS A 188 3.34 4.38 -30.13
N ASN A 189 3.60 5.17 -31.16
CA ASN A 189 2.61 5.99 -31.84
C ASN A 189 3.08 6.36 -33.25
N ILE A 190 2.15 6.89 -34.04
CA ILE A 190 2.42 7.42 -35.38
C ILE A 190 1.80 8.81 -35.51
N SER A 191 2.51 9.70 -36.17
CA SER A 191 2.07 11.06 -36.46
C SER A 191 2.30 11.36 -37.93
N GLN A 192 1.37 12.10 -38.52
CA GLN A 192 1.44 12.54 -39.90
C GLN A 192 1.36 14.06 -39.94
N SER A 193 2.24 14.70 -40.72
CA SER A 193 2.19 16.12 -41.02
C SER A 193 2.32 16.35 -42.53
N VAL A 194 1.74 17.44 -43.00
CA VAL A 194 1.80 17.87 -44.40
C VAL A 194 2.38 19.28 -44.41
N GLU A 195 3.49 19.47 -45.11
CA GLU A 195 4.19 20.75 -45.23
C GLU A 195 4.46 21.03 -46.71
N GLY A 196 3.67 21.94 -47.29
CA GLY A 196 3.72 22.25 -48.72
C GLY A 196 3.53 21.01 -49.59
N ASP A 197 4.50 20.76 -50.47
CA ASP A 197 4.46 19.64 -51.43
C ASP A 197 4.91 18.30 -50.85
N TYR A 198 5.14 18.22 -49.54
CA TYR A 198 5.61 17.00 -48.89
C TYR A 198 4.68 16.54 -47.77
N THR A 199 4.52 15.23 -47.66
CA THR A 199 3.89 14.56 -46.52
C THR A 199 4.95 13.81 -45.72
N TYR A 200 4.89 13.94 -44.40
CA TYR A 200 5.77 13.27 -43.46
C TYR A 200 4.97 12.25 -42.64
N LEU A 201 5.51 11.03 -42.52
CA LEU A 201 5.00 10.00 -41.63
C LEU A 201 6.09 9.66 -40.61
N ARG A 202 5.89 10.07 -39.36
CA ARG A 202 6.77 9.74 -38.25
C ARG A 202 6.20 8.57 -37.46
N ILE A 203 7.04 7.55 -37.26
CA ILE A 203 6.74 6.34 -36.51
C ILE A 203 7.66 6.32 -35.29
N ASN A 204 7.07 6.41 -34.10
CA ASN A 204 7.79 6.34 -32.84
C ASN A 204 7.72 4.92 -32.28
N PHE A 205 8.85 4.39 -31.85
CA PHE A 205 8.98 3.05 -31.30
C PHE A 205 9.10 3.11 -29.77
N PHE A 206 8.82 1.98 -29.12
CA PHE A 206 9.12 1.82 -27.70
C PHE A 206 10.61 1.61 -27.51
N HIS A 207 11.20 2.47 -26.69
CA HIS A 207 12.59 2.38 -26.23
C HIS A 207 12.63 2.61 -24.71
N PRO A 208 13.72 2.22 -24.01
CA PRO A 208 13.92 2.57 -22.61
C PRO A 208 13.74 4.09 -22.37
N GLY A 209 12.99 4.46 -21.33
CA GLY A 209 12.62 5.85 -21.04
C GLY A 209 11.47 6.43 -21.87
N SER A 210 10.93 5.70 -22.87
CA SER A 210 9.76 6.15 -23.64
C SER A 210 8.45 6.11 -22.84
N ASN A 211 8.33 5.23 -21.84
CA ASN A 211 7.14 5.02 -21.02
C ASN A 211 7.40 5.48 -19.58
N ILE A 212 7.34 6.78 -19.34
CA ILE A 212 7.34 7.32 -17.97
C ILE A 212 6.07 6.85 -17.27
N GLY A 213 6.21 6.03 -16.21
CA GLY A 213 5.13 5.72 -15.26
C GLY A 213 4.36 4.40 -15.44
N LYS A 214 4.65 3.57 -16.46
CA LYS A 214 4.23 2.17 -16.48
C LYS A 214 5.48 1.34 -16.28
N SER A 215 5.49 0.45 -15.28
CA SER A 215 6.57 -0.51 -14.99
C SER A 215 7.30 -0.86 -16.28
N ASP A 216 8.59 -0.52 -16.38
CA ASP A 216 9.39 -0.70 -17.58
C ASP A 216 9.01 -2.03 -18.19
N GLY A 217 8.44 -2.00 -19.40
CA GLY A 217 8.21 -3.23 -20.14
C GLY A 217 9.57 -3.89 -20.22
N ALA A 218 9.74 -5.00 -19.51
CA ALA A 218 11.05 -5.62 -19.29
C ALA A 218 11.67 -5.92 -20.65
N PHE A 219 12.50 -5.01 -21.14
CA PHE A 219 13.26 -5.23 -22.34
C PHE A 219 14.26 -6.34 -21.95
N PRO A 220 14.33 -7.44 -22.70
CA PRO A 220 15.11 -8.62 -22.31
C PRO A 220 16.59 -8.29 -22.07
N ASN A 221 17.09 -7.22 -22.70
CA ASN A 221 18.46 -6.77 -22.58
C ASN A 221 18.49 -5.25 -22.30
N PRO A 222 19.01 -4.82 -21.14
CA PRO A 222 19.13 -3.40 -20.80
C PRO A 222 20.15 -2.64 -21.67
N ASP A 223 21.15 -3.33 -22.22
CA ASP A 223 22.24 -2.72 -23.02
C ASP A 223 21.98 -2.77 -24.53
N ALA A 224 20.79 -3.22 -24.96
CA ALA A 224 20.45 -3.25 -26.36
C ALA A 224 20.27 -1.82 -26.93
N VAL A 225 20.66 -1.64 -28.19
CA VAL A 225 20.40 -0.41 -28.93
C VAL A 225 18.97 -0.46 -29.49
N PHE A 226 18.17 0.56 -29.15
CA PHE A 226 16.78 0.63 -29.59
C PHE A 226 16.58 1.73 -30.64
N LEU A 227 15.73 1.43 -31.62
CA LEU A 227 15.23 2.41 -32.56
C LEU A 227 14.26 3.34 -31.83
N LYS A 228 14.47 4.67 -31.93
CA LYS A 228 13.59 5.67 -31.30
C LYS A 228 12.43 6.04 -32.22
N GLU A 229 12.76 6.53 -33.41
CA GLU A 229 11.79 6.98 -34.39
C GLU A 229 12.35 6.86 -35.82
N ILE A 230 11.45 6.69 -36.78
CA ILE A 230 11.73 6.81 -38.21
C ILE A 230 10.74 7.82 -38.79
N THR A 231 11.22 8.70 -39.66
CA THR A 231 10.36 9.62 -40.41
C THR A 231 10.55 9.40 -41.90
N TYR A 232 9.47 9.04 -42.60
CA TYR A 232 9.41 9.01 -44.05
C TYR A 232 8.87 10.33 -44.58
N ARG A 233 9.38 10.76 -45.72
CA ARG A 233 8.90 11.92 -46.47
C ARG A 233 8.55 11.48 -47.89
N SER A 234 7.40 11.90 -48.39
CA SER A 234 6.97 11.65 -49.76
C SER A 234 6.40 12.91 -50.39
N THR A 235 6.56 13.06 -51.69
CA THR A 235 5.98 14.16 -52.47
C THR A 235 4.47 14.00 -52.64
N ASN A 236 3.78 15.14 -52.66
CA ASN A 236 2.35 15.27 -52.96
C ASN A 236 2.12 15.62 -54.44
N THR A 237 3.18 16.00 -55.16
CA THR A 237 3.14 16.21 -56.61
C THR A 237 2.91 14.90 -57.33
N LYS A 238 2.06 14.97 -58.36
CA LYS A 238 1.66 13.85 -59.19
C LYS A 238 2.33 14.02 -60.54
N GLU A 239 3.15 13.06 -60.94
CA GLU A 239 3.76 13.08 -62.27
C GLU A 239 2.70 12.73 -63.34
N PRO A 240 2.77 13.32 -64.55
CA PRO A 240 1.86 13.00 -65.65
C PRO A 240 1.93 11.50 -66.00
N GLY A 241 0.83 10.78 -65.77
CA GLY A 241 0.72 9.33 -66.01
C GLY A 241 0.52 8.48 -64.76
N GLU A 242 0.76 9.00 -63.55
CA GLU A 242 0.49 8.27 -62.32
C GLU A 242 -0.95 8.45 -61.83
N LEU A 243 -1.56 7.37 -61.33
CA LEU A 243 -2.95 7.39 -60.81
C LEU A 243 -3.06 8.09 -59.45
N SER A 244 -2.02 8.06 -58.63
CA SER A 244 -2.01 8.60 -57.27
C SER A 244 -0.65 9.21 -56.95
N ALA A 245 -0.64 10.32 -56.20
CA ALA A 245 0.62 10.87 -55.69
C ALA A 245 1.34 9.85 -54.79
N PRO A 246 2.68 9.82 -54.77
CA PRO A 246 3.44 8.92 -53.88
C PRO A 246 3.03 9.02 -52.40
N SER A 247 2.63 10.21 -51.94
CA SER A 247 2.13 10.43 -50.57
C SER A 247 0.87 9.65 -50.21
N SER A 248 0.11 9.15 -51.20
CA SER A 248 -1.04 8.27 -50.97
C SER A 248 -0.68 6.99 -50.21
N ASN A 249 0.54 6.46 -50.39
CA ASN A 249 1.00 5.31 -49.61
C ASN A 249 1.17 5.68 -48.13
N LEU A 250 1.75 6.84 -47.81
CA LEU A 250 1.89 7.31 -46.42
C LEU A 250 0.54 7.53 -45.74
N ASN A 251 -0.42 8.15 -46.45
CA ASN A 251 -1.80 8.34 -45.98
C ASN A 251 -2.48 7.02 -45.64
N THR A 252 -2.35 6.05 -46.55
CA THR A 252 -2.94 4.72 -46.41
C THR A 252 -2.29 3.97 -45.25
N ALA A 253 -0.96 3.93 -45.20
CA ALA A 253 -0.20 3.33 -44.12
C ALA A 253 -0.58 3.90 -42.75
N PHE A 254 -0.67 5.23 -42.61
CA PHE A 254 -1.09 5.88 -41.36
C PHE A 254 -2.46 5.38 -40.87
N ARG A 255 -3.46 5.31 -41.76
CA ARG A 255 -4.80 4.82 -41.42
C ARG A 255 -4.77 3.34 -41.01
N LEU A 256 -4.09 2.51 -41.79
CA LEU A 256 -3.97 1.06 -41.55
C LEU A 256 -3.28 0.76 -40.21
N ILE A 257 -2.15 1.42 -39.94
CA ILE A 257 -1.39 1.25 -38.70
C ILE A 257 -2.24 1.68 -37.49
N LYS A 258 -2.97 2.81 -37.56
CA LYS A 258 -3.88 3.23 -36.48
C LYS A 258 -4.98 2.22 -36.22
N GLU A 259 -5.55 1.63 -37.27
CA GLU A 259 -6.59 0.61 -37.14
C GLU A 259 -6.07 -0.64 -36.42
N VAL A 260 -4.91 -1.16 -36.86
CA VAL A 260 -4.26 -2.32 -36.24
C VAL A 260 -3.84 -2.01 -34.80
N GLN A 261 -3.29 -0.82 -34.53
CA GLN A 261 -2.89 -0.42 -33.18
C GLN A 261 -4.08 -0.33 -32.22
N LYS A 262 -5.23 0.18 -32.69
CA LYS A 262 -6.46 0.23 -31.88
C LYS A 262 -6.94 -1.18 -31.54
N LYS A 263 -7.02 -2.07 -32.54
CA LYS A 263 -7.43 -3.47 -32.33
C LYS A 263 -6.50 -4.20 -31.36
N PHE A 264 -5.19 -4.01 -31.51
CA PHE A 264 -4.18 -4.62 -30.63
C PHE A 264 -4.33 -4.15 -29.17
N LYS A 265 -4.45 -2.83 -28.94
CA LYS A 265 -4.61 -2.28 -27.59
C LYS A 265 -5.89 -2.74 -26.90
N THR A 266 -7.00 -2.82 -27.64
CA THR A 266 -8.27 -3.35 -27.11
C THR A 266 -8.12 -4.81 -26.69
N ARG A 267 -7.53 -5.66 -27.54
CA ARG A 267 -7.30 -7.07 -27.21
C ARG A 267 -6.35 -7.26 -26.03
N GLU A 268 -5.27 -6.48 -25.95
CA GLU A 268 -4.34 -6.55 -24.81
C GLU A 268 -5.01 -6.13 -23.50
N ALA A 269 -5.89 -5.12 -23.54
CA ALA A 269 -6.67 -4.71 -22.37
C ALA A 269 -7.66 -5.79 -21.94
N GLU A 270 -8.40 -6.39 -22.87
CA GLU A 270 -9.34 -7.49 -22.60
C GLU A 270 -8.63 -8.74 -22.06
N GLU A 271 -7.47 -9.10 -22.61
CA GLU A 271 -6.66 -10.21 -22.09
C GLU A 271 -6.16 -9.92 -20.67
N LYS A 272 -5.71 -8.69 -20.41
CA LYS A 272 -5.27 -8.29 -19.06
C LYS A 272 -6.42 -8.32 -18.05
N GLU A 273 -7.60 -7.84 -18.42
CA GLU A 273 -8.81 -7.92 -17.58
C GLU A 273 -9.22 -9.38 -17.33
N LYS A 274 -9.07 -10.25 -18.34
CA LYS A 274 -9.35 -11.68 -18.20
C LYS A 274 -8.32 -12.41 -17.34
N GLU A 275 -7.06 -11.97 -17.35
CA GLU A 275 -6.02 -12.51 -16.47
C GLU A 275 -6.18 -12.04 -15.02
N ASP A 276 -6.66 -10.81 -14.81
CA ASP A 276 -7.01 -10.27 -13.48
C ASP A 276 -8.28 -10.92 -12.89
N LEU A 277 -9.07 -11.59 -13.73
CA LEU A 277 -10.24 -12.34 -13.29
C LEU A 277 -9.83 -13.59 -12.51
N VAL A 278 -9.91 -13.49 -11.18
CA VAL A 278 -9.74 -14.63 -10.27
C VAL A 278 -10.87 -15.63 -10.52
N LYS A 279 -10.51 -16.84 -10.99
CA LYS A 279 -11.47 -17.95 -11.11
C LYS A 279 -11.93 -18.35 -9.71
N GLN A 280 -13.20 -18.11 -9.40
CA GLN A 280 -13.84 -18.58 -8.18
C GLN A 280 -14.35 -20.02 -8.36
N ASP A 281 -14.54 -20.73 -7.26
CA ASP A 281 -15.14 -22.06 -7.25
C ASP A 281 -16.57 -22.01 -7.83
N THR A 282 -17.01 -23.13 -8.40
CA THR A 282 -18.36 -23.23 -8.95
C THR A 282 -19.41 -23.08 -7.85
N LEU A 283 -20.35 -22.15 -8.05
CA LEU A 283 -21.44 -21.92 -7.10
C LEU A 283 -22.35 -23.16 -6.98
N VAL A 284 -22.57 -23.62 -5.76
CA VAL A 284 -23.42 -24.76 -5.43
C VAL A 284 -24.85 -24.26 -5.23
N ILE A 285 -25.67 -24.41 -6.28
CA ILE A 285 -27.03 -23.90 -6.35
C ILE A 285 -27.95 -24.71 -5.42
N SER A 286 -28.43 -24.07 -4.35
CA SER A 286 -29.51 -24.60 -3.53
C SER A 286 -30.86 -24.43 -4.25
N ASN A 287 -31.61 -25.50 -4.49
CA ASN A 287 -32.94 -25.45 -5.14
C ASN A 287 -34.12 -25.22 -4.17
N ASN A 288 -33.85 -24.80 -2.94
CA ASN A 288 -34.89 -24.58 -1.93
C ASN A 288 -35.69 -23.31 -2.26
N LYS A 289 -37.03 -23.40 -2.28
CA LYS A 289 -37.93 -22.24 -2.45
C LYS A 289 -37.80 -21.19 -1.33
N SER A 290 -37.13 -21.52 -0.23
CA SER A 290 -36.89 -20.65 0.92
C SER A 290 -35.56 -19.87 0.87
N ASN A 291 -34.79 -19.95 -0.22
CA ASN A 291 -33.54 -19.18 -0.31
C ASN A 291 -33.83 -17.67 -0.20
N PRO A 292 -33.01 -16.89 0.52
CA PRO A 292 -33.08 -15.45 0.52
C PRO A 292 -32.92 -14.87 -0.89
N LYS A 293 -33.89 -14.08 -1.34
CA LYS A 293 -33.87 -13.40 -2.64
C LYS A 293 -34.23 -11.93 -2.47
N LEU A 294 -33.46 -11.04 -3.08
CA LEU A 294 -33.73 -9.60 -3.10
C LEU A 294 -33.86 -9.12 -4.54
N LYS A 295 -35.04 -8.59 -4.88
CA LYS A 295 -35.37 -8.09 -6.22
C LYS A 295 -34.96 -6.63 -6.40
N ASP A 296 -34.96 -6.18 -7.65
CA ASP A 296 -34.75 -4.77 -8.04
C ASP A 296 -33.39 -4.20 -7.62
N LEU A 297 -32.36 -5.05 -7.66
CA LEU A 297 -30.98 -4.65 -7.42
C LEU A 297 -30.27 -4.38 -8.74
N TYR A 298 -29.25 -3.51 -8.70
CA TYR A 298 -28.33 -3.28 -9.81
C TYR A 298 -26.90 -3.54 -9.33
N ILE A 299 -26.08 -4.16 -10.19
CA ILE A 299 -24.68 -4.47 -9.87
C ILE A 299 -23.76 -3.29 -10.24
N ARG A 300 -22.76 -3.01 -9.39
CA ARG A 300 -21.64 -2.11 -9.71
C ARG A 300 -20.32 -2.78 -9.33
N PRO A 301 -19.31 -2.84 -10.22
CA PRO A 301 -19.30 -2.33 -11.59
C PRO A 301 -20.30 -3.06 -12.51
N ASN A 302 -20.84 -2.37 -13.51
CA ASN A 302 -21.80 -2.97 -14.43
C ASN A 302 -21.10 -4.04 -15.29
N ILE A 303 -21.74 -5.21 -15.45
CA ILE A 303 -21.24 -6.30 -16.32
C ILE A 303 -21.32 -5.90 -17.81
N VAL A 304 -22.31 -5.07 -18.17
CA VAL A 304 -22.54 -4.58 -19.54
C VAL A 304 -22.70 -3.06 -19.46
N GLN A 305 -22.45 -2.33 -20.56
CA GLN A 305 -22.57 -0.86 -20.59
C GLN A 305 -23.94 -0.32 -20.11
N LYS A 306 -25.02 -1.11 -20.22
CA LYS A 306 -26.35 -0.73 -19.76
C LYS A 306 -26.60 -1.19 -18.33
N ARG A 307 -27.33 -0.39 -17.55
CA ARG A 307 -27.78 -0.77 -16.21
C ARG A 307 -28.76 -1.94 -16.33
N ILE A 308 -28.43 -3.05 -15.69
CA ILE A 308 -29.29 -4.24 -15.61
C ILE A 308 -29.87 -4.29 -14.20
N ASN A 309 -31.20 -4.32 -14.11
CA ASN A 309 -31.89 -4.64 -12.86
C ASN A 309 -32.03 -6.16 -12.79
N GLY A 310 -31.68 -6.74 -11.64
CA GLY A 310 -31.70 -8.18 -11.40
C GLY A 310 -32.18 -8.53 -10.00
N THR A 311 -32.14 -9.82 -9.69
CA THR A 311 -32.43 -10.37 -8.36
C THR A 311 -31.15 -11.00 -7.82
N LEU A 312 -30.79 -10.71 -6.58
CA LEU A 312 -29.68 -11.36 -5.87
C LEU A 312 -30.22 -12.54 -5.08
N GLU A 313 -29.68 -13.73 -5.31
CA GLU A 313 -30.06 -14.97 -4.63
C GLU A 313 -28.90 -15.52 -3.80
N ALA A 314 -29.16 -15.91 -2.55
CA ALA A 314 -28.17 -16.56 -1.69
C ALA A 314 -28.23 -18.10 -1.85
N HIS A 315 -27.06 -18.73 -1.97
CA HIS A 315 -26.85 -20.17 -2.11
C HIS A 315 -25.86 -20.69 -1.07
N THR A 316 -25.62 -22.01 -1.02
CA THR A 316 -24.82 -22.66 0.04
C THR A 316 -23.41 -22.08 0.21
N ASN A 317 -22.72 -21.73 -0.89
CA ASN A 317 -21.34 -21.24 -0.87
C ASN A 317 -21.17 -19.85 -1.49
N GLY A 318 -22.26 -19.09 -1.74
CA GLY A 318 -22.14 -17.75 -2.32
C GLY A 318 -23.45 -17.11 -2.78
N PHE A 319 -23.32 -16.04 -3.55
CA PHE A 319 -24.44 -15.28 -4.11
C PHE A 319 -24.47 -15.39 -5.64
N ARG A 320 -25.67 -15.31 -6.21
CA ARG A 320 -25.92 -15.28 -7.65
C ARG A 320 -26.76 -14.07 -8.03
#